data_AF-A0A4P7HLN8-F1
#
_entry.id   AF-A0A4P7HLN8-F1
#
_cell.length_a   1.000
_cell.length_b   1.000
_cell.length_c   1.000
_cell.angle_alpha   90.00
_cell.angle_beta   90.00
_cell.angle_gamma   90.00
#
_symmetry.space_group_name_H-M   'P 1'
#
loop_
_entity.id
_entity.type
_entity.pdbx_description
1 polymer ?
#
loop_
_entity_poly.entity_id
_entity_poly.type
_entity_poly.pdbx_seq_one_letter_code
_entity_poly.pdbx_strand_id
1 'polypeptide(L)'
;MMSTFPHLPWMDTRIAEHLIRQQDILLFGCLTVLAEFARPDGKISYDEAVQIFTEAPGMNQQKAETSITRLVDAGWVVQMDQTLAIAGYGSSIPPRYARLKPD
;
A
#
# COMPACT_ATOMS: atom_id res chain seq x y z
N MET A 1 2.54 14.01 20.54
CA MET A 1 1.77 12.75 20.57
C MET A 1 2.50 11.77 19.69
N MET A 2 3.02 10.67 20.24
CA MET A 2 3.63 9.62 19.44
C MET A 2 2.49 8.90 18.71
N SER A 3 2.36 9.16 17.41
CA SER A 3 1.48 8.35 16.56
C SER A 3 2.06 6.94 16.57
N THR A 4 1.37 6.02 17.23
CA THR A 4 1.77 4.61 17.26
C THR A 4 1.54 4.05 15.86
N PHE A 5 2.56 4.11 15.01
CA PHE A 5 2.49 3.59 13.65
C PHE A 5 2.24 2.07 13.70
N PRO A 6 1.38 1.54 12.82
CA PRO A 6 1.25 0.09 12.69
C PRO A 6 2.62 -0.48 12.31
N HIS A 7 3.11 -1.42 13.12
CA HIS A 7 4.37 -2.09 12.86
C HIS A 7 4.17 -3.04 11.69
N LEU A 8 4.55 -2.59 10.49
CA LEU A 8 4.53 -3.38 9.27
C LEU A 8 5.90 -4.03 9.11
N PRO A 9 6.08 -5.30 9.50
CA PRO A 9 7.41 -5.93 9.57
C PRO A 9 8.10 -6.07 8.20
N TRP A 10 7.35 -5.88 7.12
CA TRP A 10 7.81 -5.95 5.73
C TRP A 10 8.10 -4.55 5.13
N MET A 11 7.94 -3.47 5.90
CA MET A 11 8.20 -2.11 5.45
C MET A 11 9.06 -1.33 6.45
N ASP A 12 10.14 -0.72 5.96
CA ASP A 12 11.05 0.09 6.78
C ASP A 12 10.31 1.29 7.41
N THR A 13 10.43 1.45 8.72
CA THR A 13 9.73 2.48 9.50
C THR A 13 10.07 3.91 9.07
N ARG A 14 11.31 4.18 8.63
CA ARG A 14 11.72 5.52 8.18
C ARG A 14 11.08 5.87 6.85
N ILE A 15 10.84 4.86 6.03
CA ILE A 15 10.15 5.01 4.75
C ILE A 15 8.65 5.15 5.00
N ALA A 16 8.04 4.39 5.91
CA ALA A 16 6.68 4.62 6.34
C ALA A 16 6.46 6.06 6.84
N GLU A 17 7.36 6.58 7.69
CA GLU A 17 7.31 7.94 8.22
C GLU A 17 7.53 9.01 7.15
N HIS A 18 8.49 8.84 6.25
CA HIS A 18 8.75 9.76 5.14
C HIS A 18 7.55 9.82 4.18
N LEU A 19 6.95 8.67 3.89
CA LEU A 19 5.83 8.53 2.97
C LEU A 19 4.53 9.10 3.53
N ILE A 20 4.24 8.90 4.82
CA ILE A 20 3.09 9.53 5.49
C ILE A 20 3.21 11.07 5.48
N ARG A 21 4.44 11.59 5.53
CA ARG A 21 4.70 13.03 5.41
C ARG A 21 4.55 13.58 3.98
N GLN A 22 4.71 12.76 2.94
CA GLN A 22 4.72 13.22 1.54
C GLN A 22 3.48 12.87 0.71
N GLN A 23 2.85 11.71 0.93
CA GLN A 23 1.96 11.10 -0.09
C GLN A 23 0.51 10.83 0.34
N ASP A 24 0.08 11.33 1.50
CA ASP A 24 -1.30 11.28 2.05
C ASP A 24 -1.55 10.10 3.02
N ILE A 25 -2.02 10.40 4.23
CA ILE A 25 -2.33 9.41 5.29
C ILE A 25 -3.42 8.43 4.84
N LEU A 26 -4.30 8.88 3.94
CA LEU A 26 -5.37 8.07 3.38
C LEU A 26 -4.81 6.97 2.47
N LEU A 27 -3.77 7.30 1.69
CA LEU A 27 -3.10 6.32 0.82
C LEU A 27 -2.39 5.25 1.65
N PHE A 28 -1.78 5.65 2.77
CA PHE A 28 -1.18 4.72 3.73
C PHE A 28 -2.23 3.78 4.34
N GLY A 29 -3.40 4.31 4.70
CA GLY A 29 -4.54 3.49 5.15
C GLY A 29 -4.94 2.45 4.09
N CYS A 30 -5.07 2.85 2.82
CA CYS A 30 -5.37 1.93 1.72
C CYS A 30 -4.33 0.81 1.60
N LEU A 31 -3.04 1.12 1.72
CA LEU A 31 -1.97 0.11 1.71
C LEU A 31 -2.11 -0.88 2.87
N THR A 32 -2.41 -0.39 4.08
CA THR A 32 -2.57 -1.27 5.25
C THR A 32 -3.75 -2.22 5.10
N VAL A 33 -4.86 -1.75 4.53
CA VAL A 33 -6.02 -2.59 4.23
C VAL A 33 -5.65 -3.67 3.22
N LEU A 34 -4.99 -3.33 2.10
CA LEU A 34 -4.56 -4.36 1.14
C LEU A 34 -3.64 -5.41 1.80
N ALA A 35 -2.76 -4.99 2.70
CA ALA A 35 -1.85 -5.90 3.40
C ALA A 35 -2.57 -6.88 4.34
N GLU A 36 -3.70 -6.48 4.92
CA GLU A 36 -4.52 -7.33 5.79
C GLU A 36 -5.20 -8.46 5.00
N PHE A 37 -5.63 -8.18 3.78
CA PHE A 37 -6.35 -9.13 2.92
C PHE A 37 -5.46 -9.82 1.89
N ALA A 38 -4.22 -9.39 1.71
CA ALA A 38 -3.28 -10.01 0.79
C ALA A 38 -2.98 -11.46 1.20
N ARG A 39 -2.73 -12.30 0.20
CA ARG A 39 -2.20 -13.64 0.42
C ARG A 39 -0.84 -13.58 1.14
N PRO A 40 -0.34 -14.70 1.69
CA PRO A 40 0.96 -14.74 2.35
C PRO A 40 2.14 -14.28 1.48
N ASP A 41 2.00 -14.31 0.15
CA ASP A 41 3.00 -13.80 -0.80
C ASP A 41 2.85 -12.30 -1.14
N GLY A 42 1.97 -11.60 -0.43
CA GLY A 42 1.74 -10.15 -0.57
C GLY A 42 0.95 -9.76 -1.79
N LYS A 43 0.24 -10.71 -2.40
CA LYS A 43 -0.54 -10.48 -3.61
C LYS A 43 -2.03 -10.55 -3.34
N ILE A 44 -2.77 -9.70 -4.04
CA ILE A 44 -4.23 -9.62 -4.04
C ILE A 44 -4.71 -9.41 -5.47
N SER A 45 -5.88 -9.94 -5.84
CA SER A 45 -6.43 -9.67 -7.17
C SER A 45 -6.93 -8.23 -7.26
N TYR A 46 -6.93 -7.65 -8.46
CA TYR A 46 -7.39 -6.28 -8.67
C TYR A 46 -8.87 -6.14 -8.29
N ASP A 47 -9.72 -7.07 -8.73
CA ASP A 47 -11.15 -7.06 -8.44
C ASP A 47 -11.44 -7.18 -6.93
N GLU A 48 -10.70 -8.03 -6.23
CA GLU A 48 -10.81 -8.18 -4.77
C GLU A 48 -10.36 -6.91 -4.04
N ALA A 49 -9.26 -6.30 -4.47
CA ALA A 49 -8.79 -5.02 -3.92
C ALA A 49 -9.82 -3.89 -4.12
N VAL A 50 -10.44 -3.82 -5.30
CA VAL A 50 -11.54 -2.89 -5.57
C VAL A 50 -12.71 -3.18 -4.63
N GLN A 51 -13.13 -4.44 -4.52
CA GLN A 51 -14.24 -4.84 -3.66
C GLN A 51 -14.00 -4.43 -2.20
N ILE A 52 -12.85 -4.79 -1.63
CA ILE A 52 -12.47 -4.45 -0.25
C ILE A 52 -12.52 -2.95 -0.01
N PHE A 53 -12.00 -2.15 -0.96
CA PHE A 53 -12.06 -0.70 -0.84
C PHE A 53 -13.48 -0.16 -0.94
N THR A 54 -14.34 -0.74 -1.77
CA THR A 54 -15.75 -0.31 -1.86
C THR A 54 -16.60 -0.64 -0.64
N GLU A 55 -16.18 -1.62 0.18
CA GLU A 55 -16.85 -1.95 1.44
C GLU A 55 -16.63 -0.87 2.53
N ALA A 56 -15.63 -0.02 2.37
CA ALA A 56 -15.37 1.07 3.30
C ALA A 56 -16.40 2.22 3.17
N PRO A 57 -16.84 2.83 4.29
CA PRO A 57 -17.79 3.94 4.26
C PRO A 57 -17.31 5.12 3.40
N GLY A 58 -18.17 5.59 2.50
CA GLY A 58 -17.86 6.74 1.63
C GLY A 58 -16.96 6.43 0.45
N MET A 59 -16.56 5.17 0.26
CA MET A 59 -15.90 4.68 -0.93
C MET A 59 -16.91 4.20 -1.97
N ASN A 60 -16.54 4.34 -3.24
CA ASN A 60 -17.25 3.76 -4.37
C ASN A 60 -16.19 3.19 -5.32
N GLN A 61 -16.63 2.47 -6.35
CA GLN A 61 -15.70 1.79 -7.28
C GLN A 61 -14.66 2.76 -7.87
N GLN A 62 -15.10 3.94 -8.34
CA GLN A 62 -14.18 4.94 -8.89
C GLN A 62 -13.12 5.41 -7.88
N LYS A 63 -13.50 5.64 -6.63
CA LYS A 63 -12.56 6.02 -5.57
C LYS A 63 -11.62 4.87 -5.23
N ALA A 64 -12.11 3.64 -5.21
CA ALA A 64 -11.30 2.45 -4.98
C ALA A 64 -10.22 2.30 -6.06
N GLU A 65 -10.63 2.32 -7.33
CA GLU A 65 -9.71 2.26 -8.48
C GLU A 65 -8.70 3.42 -8.44
N THR A 66 -9.14 4.63 -8.10
CA THR A 66 -8.24 5.80 -7.95
C THR A 66 -7.20 5.57 -6.85
N SER A 67 -7.60 5.04 -5.70
CA SER A 67 -6.66 4.71 -4.62
C SER A 67 -5.65 3.65 -5.05
N ILE A 68 -6.09 2.61 -5.79
CA ILE A 68 -5.19 1.59 -6.33
C ILE A 68 -4.19 2.22 -7.30
N THR A 69 -4.65 3.03 -8.27
CA THR A 69 -3.76 3.73 -9.21
C THR A 69 -2.74 4.59 -8.47
N ARG A 70 -3.16 5.35 -7.44
CA ARG A 70 -2.24 6.14 -6.63
C ARG A 70 -1.20 5.27 -5.89
N LEU A 71 -1.58 4.09 -5.40
CA LEU A 71 -0.65 3.14 -4.78
C LEU A 71 0.37 2.60 -5.78
N VAL A 72 -0.05 2.37 -7.03
CA VAL A 72 0.82 1.93 -8.12
C VAL A 72 1.77 3.03 -8.57
N ASP A 73 1.26 4.25 -8.77
CA ASP A 73 2.06 5.41 -9.15
C ASP A 73 3.09 5.77 -8.05
N ALA A 74 2.72 5.60 -6.78
CA ALA A 74 3.62 5.73 -5.64
C ALA A 74 4.68 4.61 -5.55
N GLY A 75 4.52 3.54 -6.32
CA GLY A 75 5.39 2.36 -6.31
C GLY A 75 5.21 1.44 -5.10
N TRP A 76 4.17 1.62 -4.30
CA TRP A 76 3.88 0.81 -3.11
C TRP A 76 3.21 -0.51 -3.48
N VAL A 77 2.53 -0.51 -4.62
CA VAL A 77 1.94 -1.70 -5.23
C VAL A 77 2.46 -1.80 -6.65
N VAL A 78 2.76 -3.02 -7.08
CA VAL A 78 3.08 -3.32 -8.47
C VAL A 78 1.89 -4.05 -9.06
N GLN A 79 1.27 -3.48 -10.08
CA GLN A 79 0.22 -4.14 -10.83
C GLN A 79 0.84 -4.98 -11.96
N MET A 80 0.47 -6.26 -11.99
CA MET A 80 0.78 -7.20 -13.07
C MET A 80 -0.53 -7.87 -13.50
N ASP A 81 -1.01 -7.53 -14.69
CA ASP A 81 -2.33 -7.93 -15.18
C ASP A 81 -3.44 -7.61 -14.15
N GLN A 82 -4.13 -8.65 -13.67
CA GLN A 82 -5.21 -8.59 -12.68
C GLN A 82 -4.72 -8.85 -11.25
N THR A 83 -3.41 -8.78 -11.00
CA THR A 83 -2.81 -8.99 -9.69
C THR A 83 -2.06 -7.75 -9.22
N LEU A 84 -2.30 -7.38 -7.97
CA LEU A 84 -1.58 -6.35 -7.25
C LEU A 84 -0.61 -7.02 -6.29
N ALA A 85 0.66 -6.64 -6.35
CA ALA A 85 1.70 -7.13 -5.45
C ALA A 85 2.18 -5.97 -4.57
N ILE A 86 2.07 -6.12 -3.25
CA ILE A 86 2.57 -5.13 -2.31
C ILE A 86 4.09 -5.17 -2.33
N ALA A 87 4.69 -4.04 -2.68
CA ALA A 87 6.13 -3.96 -2.87
C ALA A 87 6.85 -4.12 -1.51
N GLY A 88 7.80 -5.05 -1.45
CA GLY A 88 8.55 -5.37 -0.23
C GLY A 88 7.87 -6.39 0.70
N TYR A 89 6.62 -6.77 0.43
CA TYR A 89 5.89 -7.72 1.26
C TYR A 89 6.60 -9.07 1.35
N GLY A 90 6.86 -9.53 2.58
CA GLY A 90 7.56 -10.79 2.84
C GLY A 90 9.03 -10.85 2.40
N SER A 91 9.61 -9.76 1.88
CA SER A 91 10.99 -9.73 1.41
C SER A 91 11.94 -9.22 2.48
N SER A 92 13.10 -9.86 2.62
CA SER A 92 14.26 -9.29 3.35
C SER A 92 14.92 -8.15 2.56
N ILE A 93 14.50 -7.92 1.30
CA ILE A 93 15.07 -6.93 0.40
C ILE A 93 14.07 -5.77 0.28
N PRO A 94 14.45 -4.56 0.73
CA PRO A 94 13.55 -3.43 0.68
C PRO A 94 13.19 -3.05 -0.78
N PRO A 95 11.94 -2.63 -1.01
CA PRO A 95 11.40 -2.31 -2.34
C PRO A 95 12.10 -1.10 -2.97
N ARG A 96 11.92 -0.88 -4.28
CA ARG A 96 12.68 0.14 -5.02
C ARG A 96 12.49 1.56 -4.48
N TYR A 97 11.29 1.90 -3.99
CA TYR A 97 11.02 3.20 -3.37
C TYR A 97 11.77 3.41 -2.05
N ALA A 98 12.13 2.33 -1.35
CA ALA A 98 12.96 2.37 -0.14
C ALA A 98 14.44 2.70 -0.43
N ARG A 99 14.86 2.60 -1.69
CA ARG A 99 16.23 2.88 -2.14
C ARG A 99 16.40 4.30 -2.68
N LEU A 100 15.29 5.02 -2.86
CA LEU A 100 15.32 6.44 -3.16
C LEU A 100 15.66 7.15 -1.86
N LYS A 101 16.94 7.49 -1.68
CA LYS A 101 17.32 8.45 -0.64
C LYS A 101 16.64 9.77 -0.97
N PRO A 102 15.97 10.42 -0.01
CA PRO A 102 15.68 11.84 -0.15
C PRO A 102 17.03 12.57 -0.19
N ASP A 103 17.25 13.34 -1.25
CA ASP A 103 18.29 14.38 -1.27
C ASP A 103 17.99 15.45 -0.20
#